data_AF-A0A7S2Z7V7-F1
#
_entry.id   AF-A0A7S2Z7V7-F1
#
_cell.length_a   1.000
_cell.length_b   1.000
_cell.length_c   1.000
_cell.angle_alpha   90.00
_cell.angle_beta   90.00
_cell.angle_gamma   90.00
#
_symmetry.space_group_name_H-M   'P 1'
#
loop_
_entity.id
_entity.type
_entity.pdbx_description
1 polymer ?
#
loop_
_entity_poly.entity_id
_entity_poly.type
_entity_poly.pdbx_seq_one_letter_code
_entity_poly.pdbx_strand_id
1 'polypeptide(L)'
;KDPTLGFFGNAIRVKETKNRLVELRAVDEMVGKMDDLGKFRIGGAMLPRAPVWARKCQWTPKDDAMILVGIYKHGFGSWDKMLGDEALGMGKIEASVEPGTKNTPEAHLHVRANALLRRLREVKQGTRSMASGPGRQLGPPRGSGPPRRKAPRPPPGSGKVPRARKAGAAASAQAKQKMKKGPPPTVKEILGTEEIRATLKKIKVLQDGTKPVTKEFKMKKMKLYLSRVGHHIESVARENGFGEKEEEEVWQLAAKKSRLTDGTRMKTIFKRLQG
;
A
#
# COMPACT_ATOMS: atom_id res chain seq x y z
N LYS A 1 -18.24 2.11 14.07
CA LYS A 1 -18.44 0.74 13.53
C LYS A 1 -19.60 0.79 12.54
N ASP A 2 -19.54 0.11 11.39
CA ASP A 2 -20.66 0.02 10.45
C ASP A 2 -21.64 -1.05 10.94
N PRO A 3 -22.91 -0.73 11.24
CA PRO A 3 -23.91 -1.73 11.60
C PRO A 3 -24.07 -2.76 10.48
N THR A 4 -24.26 -4.02 10.90
CA THR A 4 -24.46 -5.14 9.99
C THR A 4 -25.90 -5.63 10.11
N LEU A 5 -26.56 -5.84 8.98
CA LEU A 5 -27.92 -6.38 8.87
C LEU A 5 -27.84 -7.77 8.23
N GLY A 6 -28.53 -8.76 8.81
CA GLY A 6 -28.74 -10.05 8.17
C GLY A 6 -29.82 -9.94 7.09
N PHE A 7 -29.50 -10.35 5.86
CA PHE A 7 -30.44 -10.37 4.74
C PHE A 7 -30.25 -11.67 3.95
N PHE A 8 -31.25 -12.54 3.96
CA PHE A 8 -31.20 -13.89 3.37
C PHE A 8 -29.91 -14.67 3.75
N GLY A 9 -29.58 -14.70 5.04
CA GLY A 9 -28.38 -15.39 5.55
C GLY A 9 -27.05 -14.68 5.29
N ASN A 10 -27.05 -13.52 4.62
CA ASN A 10 -25.85 -12.73 4.33
C ASN A 10 -25.73 -11.53 5.25
N ALA A 11 -24.51 -11.29 5.75
CA ALA A 11 -24.18 -10.12 6.55
C ALA A 11 -23.93 -8.89 5.65
N ILE A 12 -24.84 -7.93 5.66
CA ILE A 12 -24.76 -6.69 4.87
C ILE A 12 -24.29 -5.53 5.74
N ARG A 13 -23.28 -4.79 5.27
CA ARG A 13 -22.83 -3.54 5.91
C ARG A 13 -23.75 -2.38 5.52
N VAL A 14 -24.55 -1.92 6.47
CA VAL A 14 -25.69 -1.03 6.18
C VAL A 14 -25.24 0.35 5.68
N LYS A 15 -24.27 1.00 6.35
CA LYS A 15 -23.81 2.32 5.95
C LYS A 15 -23.08 2.25 4.62
N GLU A 16 -22.23 1.24 4.41
CA GLU A 16 -21.54 1.03 3.14
C GLU A 16 -22.50 0.84 1.97
N THR A 17 -23.50 -0.03 2.11
CA THR A 17 -24.50 -0.26 1.06
C THR A 17 -25.31 1.01 0.76
N LYS A 18 -25.79 1.71 1.80
CA LYS A 18 -26.53 2.97 1.62
C LYS A 18 -25.68 4.04 0.95
N ASN A 19 -24.42 4.18 1.38
CA ASN A 19 -23.49 5.12 0.77
C ASN A 19 -23.23 4.78 -0.68
N ARG A 20 -23.04 3.50 -1.01
CA ARG A 20 -22.81 3.06 -2.38
C ARG A 20 -23.99 3.39 -3.29
N LEU A 21 -25.23 3.23 -2.82
CA LEU A 21 -26.41 3.61 -3.59
C LEU A 21 -26.41 5.11 -3.94
N VAL A 22 -26.10 5.97 -2.96
CA VAL A 22 -26.00 7.42 -3.17
C VAL A 22 -24.87 7.77 -4.15
N GLU A 23 -23.72 7.11 -4.00
CA GLU A 23 -22.55 7.28 -4.86
C GLU A 23 -22.86 6.92 -6.32
N LEU A 24 -23.46 5.76 -6.57
CA LEU A 24 -23.77 5.30 -7.93
C LEU A 24 -24.86 6.15 -8.58
N ARG A 25 -25.88 6.58 -7.82
CA ARG A 25 -26.88 7.54 -8.33
C ARG A 25 -26.23 8.86 -8.73
N ALA A 26 -25.25 9.35 -7.98
CA ALA A 26 -24.54 10.56 -8.35
C ALA A 26 -23.69 10.39 -9.62
N VAL A 27 -23.14 9.19 -9.87
CA VAL A 27 -22.45 8.89 -11.14
C VAL A 27 -23.44 8.93 -12.30
N ASP A 28 -24.58 8.26 -12.16
CA ASP A 28 -25.66 8.25 -13.16
C ASP A 28 -26.14 9.67 -13.51
N GLU A 29 -26.44 10.49 -12.51
CA GLU A 29 -26.89 11.87 -12.71
C GLU A 29 -25.86 12.79 -13.41
N MET A 30 -24.56 12.50 -13.25
CA MET A 30 -23.48 13.32 -13.82
C MET A 30 -23.03 12.83 -15.19
N VAL A 31 -22.89 11.52 -15.35
CA VAL A 31 -22.35 10.89 -16.55
C VAL A 31 -23.48 10.59 -17.55
N GLY A 32 -24.63 10.12 -17.08
CA GLY A 32 -25.75 9.70 -17.93
C GLY A 32 -26.46 10.84 -18.66
N LYS A 33 -26.15 12.11 -18.32
CA LYS A 33 -26.66 13.30 -19.04
C LYS A 33 -25.79 13.73 -20.22
N MET A 34 -24.66 13.06 -20.45
CA MET A 34 -23.73 13.42 -21.52
C MET A 34 -23.97 12.56 -22.75
N ASP A 35 -24.06 13.20 -23.92
CA ASP A 35 -24.13 12.49 -25.21
C ASP A 35 -22.79 11.82 -25.56
N ASP A 36 -21.67 12.48 -25.23
CA ASP A 36 -20.31 12.00 -25.46
C ASP A 36 -19.59 11.76 -24.14
N LEU A 37 -19.61 10.50 -23.70
CA LEU A 37 -18.99 10.08 -22.44
C LEU A 37 -17.46 10.28 -22.42
N GLY A 38 -16.78 10.28 -23.57
CA GLY A 38 -15.32 10.46 -23.65
C GLY A 38 -14.87 11.90 -23.31
N LYS A 39 -15.79 12.86 -23.42
CA LYS A 39 -15.57 14.26 -23.03
C LYS A 39 -15.84 14.53 -21.56
N PHE A 40 -16.37 13.56 -20.80
CA PHE A 40 -16.66 13.74 -19.38
C PHE A 40 -15.41 14.12 -18.58
N ARG A 41 -15.53 15.12 -17.70
CA ARG A 41 -14.44 15.60 -16.82
C ARG A 41 -14.98 15.84 -15.41
N ILE A 42 -14.09 15.67 -14.43
CA ILE A 42 -14.40 15.87 -13.01
C ILE A 42 -13.79 17.20 -12.55
N GLY A 43 -14.56 18.01 -11.82
CA GLY A 43 -14.07 19.25 -11.23
C GLY A 43 -12.99 19.02 -10.15
N GLY A 44 -12.06 19.97 -10.01
CA GLY A 44 -10.90 19.82 -9.11
C GLY A 44 -11.24 19.48 -7.65
N ALA A 45 -12.33 20.04 -7.11
CA ALA A 45 -12.79 19.77 -5.74
C ALA A 45 -13.19 18.30 -5.50
N MET A 46 -13.55 17.59 -6.57
CA MET A 46 -14.00 16.20 -6.55
C MET A 46 -12.85 15.22 -6.80
N LEU A 47 -11.68 15.69 -7.23
CA LEU A 47 -10.51 14.85 -7.44
C LEU A 47 -9.86 14.46 -6.10
N PRO A 48 -9.70 13.16 -5.81
CA PRO A 48 -8.89 12.72 -4.70
C PRO A 48 -7.41 12.92 -5.01
N ARG A 49 -6.59 13.07 -3.95
CA ARG A 49 -5.12 13.16 -4.07
C ARG A 49 -4.58 12.04 -4.95
N ALA A 50 -3.65 12.37 -5.85
CA ALA A 50 -3.07 11.40 -6.78
C ALA A 50 -2.42 10.23 -6.00
N PRO A 51 -2.63 8.97 -6.44
CA PRO A 51 -2.02 7.81 -5.80
C PRO A 51 -0.53 7.76 -6.12
N VAL A 52 0.26 7.09 -5.28
CA VAL A 52 1.73 6.98 -5.46
C VAL A 52 2.09 6.34 -6.80
N TRP A 53 1.30 5.37 -7.25
CA TRP A 53 1.50 4.65 -8.50
C TRP A 53 1.13 5.45 -9.76
N ALA A 54 0.43 6.59 -9.62
CA ALA A 54 0.00 7.42 -10.76
C ALA A 54 1.17 7.84 -11.66
N ARG A 55 2.32 8.16 -11.06
CA ARG A 55 3.49 8.61 -11.83
C ARG A 55 4.00 7.52 -12.78
N LYS A 56 3.91 6.24 -12.38
CA LYS A 56 4.45 5.12 -13.16
C LYS A 56 3.67 4.87 -14.46
N CYS A 57 2.37 5.11 -14.43
CA CYS A 57 1.47 4.90 -15.57
C CYS A 57 0.93 6.20 -16.16
N GLN A 58 1.53 7.34 -15.80
CA GLN A 58 1.09 8.67 -16.25
C GLN A 58 -0.44 8.87 -16.05
N TRP A 59 -0.91 8.54 -14.85
CA TRP A 59 -2.33 8.69 -14.49
C TRP A 59 -2.67 10.16 -14.26
N THR A 60 -3.76 10.60 -14.86
CA THR A 60 -4.20 11.99 -14.96
C THR A 60 -5.65 12.14 -14.45
N PRO A 61 -6.12 13.37 -14.24
CA PRO A 61 -7.53 13.63 -13.94
C PRO A 61 -8.51 13.12 -15.01
N LYS A 62 -8.08 13.03 -16.28
CA LYS A 62 -8.89 12.44 -17.35
C LYS A 62 -9.16 10.96 -17.06
N ASP A 63 -8.17 10.23 -16.58
CA ASP A 63 -8.32 8.80 -16.27
C ASP A 63 -9.25 8.59 -15.06
N ASP A 64 -9.17 9.48 -14.06
CA ASP A 64 -10.16 9.51 -12.97
C ASP A 64 -11.58 9.74 -13.48
N ALA A 65 -11.77 10.61 -14.49
CA ALA A 65 -13.07 10.81 -15.14
C ALA A 65 -13.52 9.54 -15.86
N MET A 66 -12.62 8.89 -16.59
CA MET A 66 -12.93 7.63 -17.28
C MET A 66 -13.25 6.48 -16.33
N ILE A 67 -12.79 6.50 -15.07
CA ILE A 67 -13.24 5.51 -14.05
C ILE A 67 -14.74 5.65 -13.82
N LEU A 68 -15.25 6.88 -13.67
CA LEU A 68 -16.68 7.10 -13.45
C LEU A 68 -17.50 6.73 -14.69
N VAL A 69 -17.00 7.01 -15.89
CA VAL A 69 -17.60 6.56 -17.15
C VAL A 69 -17.65 5.03 -17.22
N GLY A 70 -16.56 4.35 -16.87
CA GLY A 70 -16.51 2.89 -16.84
C GLY A 70 -17.49 2.29 -15.82
N ILE A 71 -17.62 2.89 -14.64
CA ILE A 71 -18.62 2.49 -13.64
C ILE A 71 -20.04 2.67 -14.17
N TYR A 72 -20.31 3.77 -14.87
CA TYR A 72 -21.62 4.02 -15.50
C TYR A 72 -21.92 2.97 -16.58
N LYS A 73 -20.98 2.68 -17.48
CA LYS A 73 -21.17 1.73 -18.60
C LYS A 73 -21.23 0.26 -18.16
N HIS A 74 -20.32 -0.15 -17.26
CA HIS A 74 -20.08 -1.57 -16.96
C HIS A 74 -20.49 -1.99 -15.54
N GLY A 75 -20.78 -1.03 -14.67
CA GLY A 75 -21.06 -1.24 -13.26
C GLY A 75 -19.81 -1.24 -12.37
N PHE A 76 -19.98 -0.88 -11.11
CA PHE A 76 -18.90 -0.96 -10.12
C PHE A 76 -18.52 -2.42 -9.86
N GLY A 77 -17.22 -2.72 -9.88
CA GLY A 77 -16.71 -4.08 -9.66
C GLY A 77 -16.37 -4.81 -10.95
N SER A 78 -16.88 -4.35 -12.09
CA SER A 78 -16.62 -4.90 -13.42
C SER A 78 -15.26 -4.45 -13.98
N TRP A 79 -14.20 -4.61 -13.19
CA TRP A 79 -12.87 -4.08 -13.50
C TRP A 79 -12.28 -4.70 -14.77
N ASP A 80 -12.47 -6.01 -14.97
CA ASP A 80 -11.99 -6.71 -16.17
C ASP A 80 -12.62 -6.12 -17.44
N LYS A 81 -13.94 -5.85 -17.41
CA LYS A 81 -14.64 -5.19 -18.53
C LYS A 81 -14.15 -3.77 -18.77
N MET A 82 -13.85 -3.02 -17.70
CA MET A 82 -13.32 -1.67 -17.81
C MET A 82 -11.88 -1.64 -18.34
N LEU A 83 -11.05 -2.62 -17.99
CA LEU A 83 -9.69 -2.75 -18.49
C LEU A 83 -9.67 -3.12 -19.98
N GLY A 84 -10.60 -3.99 -20.41
CA GLY A 84 -10.77 -4.38 -21.81
C GLY A 84 -11.51 -3.37 -22.70
N ASP A 85 -12.11 -2.31 -22.14
CA ASP A 85 -12.78 -1.25 -22.93
C ASP A 85 -11.73 -0.20 -23.34
N GLU A 86 -11.24 -0.32 -24.58
CA GLU A 86 -10.23 0.58 -25.15
C GLU A 86 -10.66 2.05 -25.12
N ALA A 87 -11.96 2.34 -25.23
CA ALA A 87 -12.47 3.71 -25.19
C ALA A 87 -12.27 4.38 -23.82
N LEU A 88 -12.08 3.60 -22.75
CA LEU A 88 -11.75 4.10 -21.42
C LEU A 88 -10.25 4.38 -21.23
N GLY A 89 -9.37 3.80 -22.06
CA GLY A 89 -7.92 4.00 -21.99
C GLY A 89 -7.27 3.48 -20.69
N MET A 90 -7.87 2.49 -20.03
CA MET A 90 -7.46 2.04 -18.69
C MET A 90 -6.24 1.13 -18.66
N GLY A 91 -5.91 0.47 -19.79
CA GLY A 91 -4.82 -0.52 -19.86
C GLY A 91 -3.47 -0.01 -19.38
N LYS A 92 -3.20 1.31 -19.46
CA LYS A 92 -1.94 1.89 -18.96
C LYS A 92 -1.70 1.65 -17.46
N ILE A 93 -2.75 1.37 -16.67
CA ILE A 93 -2.61 1.06 -15.25
C ILE A 93 -1.81 -0.23 -14.99
N GLU A 94 -1.65 -1.10 -15.98
CA GLU A 94 -0.77 -2.27 -15.89
C GLU A 94 0.68 -1.88 -15.59
N ALA A 95 1.17 -0.78 -16.18
CA ALA A 95 2.51 -0.24 -15.90
C ALA A 95 2.68 0.27 -14.45
N SER A 96 1.60 0.34 -13.67
CA SER A 96 1.64 0.73 -12.26
C SER A 96 1.93 -0.44 -11.31
N VAL A 97 1.85 -1.68 -11.82
CA VAL A 97 1.99 -2.92 -11.06
C VAL A 97 3.38 -3.50 -11.24
N GLU A 98 4.03 -3.79 -10.12
CA GLU A 98 5.35 -4.42 -10.12
C GLU A 98 5.20 -5.95 -10.14
N PRO A 99 5.95 -6.66 -11.00
CA PRO A 99 6.00 -8.12 -11.00
C PRO A 99 6.34 -8.68 -9.62
N GLY A 100 5.65 -9.74 -9.21
CA GLY A 100 5.87 -10.38 -7.90
C GLY A 100 5.23 -9.66 -6.71
N THR A 101 4.47 -8.58 -6.92
CA THR A 101 3.64 -7.95 -5.87
C THR A 101 2.21 -8.47 -5.87
N LYS A 102 1.49 -8.30 -4.75
CA LYS A 102 0.05 -8.62 -4.66
C LYS A 102 -0.84 -7.53 -5.25
N ASN A 103 -0.25 -6.45 -5.74
CA ASN A 103 -1.01 -5.36 -6.36
C ASN A 103 -1.44 -5.82 -7.74
N THR A 104 -2.68 -5.50 -8.11
CA THR A 104 -3.21 -5.79 -9.44
C THR A 104 -3.84 -4.51 -10.01
N PRO A 105 -3.97 -4.41 -11.35
CA PRO A 105 -4.70 -3.31 -12.00
C PRO A 105 -6.08 -3.08 -11.38
N GLU A 106 -6.82 -4.16 -11.15
CA GLU A 106 -8.17 -4.16 -10.59
C GLU A 106 -8.18 -3.67 -9.14
N ALA A 107 -7.17 -4.04 -8.34
CA ALA A 107 -7.04 -3.56 -6.98
C ALA A 107 -6.78 -2.05 -6.94
N HIS A 108 -5.93 -1.53 -7.84
CA HIS A 108 -5.69 -0.09 -7.97
C HIS A 108 -6.95 0.65 -8.44
N LEU A 109 -7.67 0.14 -9.44
CA LEU A 109 -8.95 0.66 -9.90
C LEU A 109 -9.98 0.67 -8.78
N HIS A 110 -10.13 -0.44 -8.05
CA HIS A 110 -11.07 -0.56 -6.95
C HIS A 110 -10.81 0.50 -5.86
N VAL A 111 -9.57 0.65 -5.43
CA VAL A 111 -9.20 1.65 -4.41
C VAL A 111 -9.44 3.07 -4.95
N ARG A 112 -9.09 3.33 -6.21
CA ARG A 112 -9.26 4.66 -6.82
C ARG A 112 -10.74 5.02 -7.00
N ALA A 113 -11.55 4.08 -7.49
CA ALA A 113 -12.99 4.21 -7.63
C ALA A 113 -13.66 4.53 -6.29
N ASN A 114 -13.33 3.80 -5.21
CA ASN A 114 -13.86 4.11 -3.88
C ASN A 114 -13.49 5.53 -3.42
N ALA A 115 -12.27 5.99 -3.70
CA ALA A 115 -11.85 7.35 -3.35
C ALA A 115 -12.63 8.42 -4.12
N LEU A 116 -12.88 8.20 -5.42
CA LEU A 116 -13.66 9.09 -6.28
C LEU A 116 -15.14 9.14 -5.86
N LEU A 117 -15.77 7.98 -5.67
CA LEU A 117 -17.16 7.88 -5.23
C LEU A 117 -17.38 8.55 -3.88
N ARG A 118 -16.46 8.34 -2.92
CA ARG A 118 -16.54 9.03 -1.63
C ARG A 118 -16.48 10.55 -1.79
N ARG A 119 -15.61 11.07 -2.68
CA ARG A 119 -15.51 12.50 -2.95
C ARG A 119 -16.78 13.05 -3.58
N LEU A 120 -17.35 12.32 -4.53
CA LEU A 120 -18.62 12.67 -5.17
C LEU A 120 -19.75 12.79 -4.14
N ARG A 121 -19.84 11.82 -3.22
CA ARG A 121 -20.81 11.84 -2.12
C ARG A 121 -20.60 13.03 -1.17
N GLU A 122 -19.36 13.29 -0.77
CA GLU A 122 -19.02 14.39 0.15
C GLU A 122 -19.41 15.76 -0.42
N VAL A 123 -19.19 15.96 -1.73
CA VAL A 123 -19.56 17.17 -2.46
C VAL A 123 -21.08 17.30 -2.57
N LYS A 124 -21.79 16.23 -2.95
CA LYS A 124 -23.26 16.25 -3.05
C LYS A 124 -23.95 16.50 -1.72
N GLN A 125 -23.36 16.05 -0.62
CA GLN A 125 -23.87 16.26 0.75
C GLN A 125 -23.48 17.63 1.33
N GLY A 126 -22.76 18.48 0.60
CA GLY A 126 -22.29 19.77 1.10
C GLY A 126 -21.23 19.67 2.22
N THR A 127 -20.81 18.45 2.59
CA THR A 127 -19.76 18.21 3.59
C THR A 127 -18.36 18.61 3.12
N ARG A 128 -18.21 18.93 1.83
CA ARG A 128 -17.07 19.62 1.25
C ARG A 128 -17.55 20.67 0.25
N SER A 129 -17.16 21.93 0.45
CA SER A 129 -17.46 23.03 -0.48
C SER A 129 -16.73 22.87 -1.81
N MET A 130 -17.44 23.07 -2.91
CA MET A 130 -16.90 23.16 -4.29
C MET A 130 -15.92 24.32 -4.48
N ALA A 131 -15.90 25.29 -3.55
CA ALA A 131 -15.07 26.49 -3.60
C ALA A 131 -13.60 26.27 -3.17
N SER A 132 -13.21 25.08 -2.71
CA SER A 132 -11.83 24.81 -2.32
C SER A 132 -11.00 24.32 -3.51
N GLY A 133 -10.47 25.25 -4.29
CA GLY A 133 -9.37 24.99 -5.22
C GLY A 133 -8.10 24.49 -4.49
N PRO A 134 -7.07 24.01 -5.21
CA PRO A 134 -5.83 23.56 -4.61
C PRO A 134 -4.97 24.77 -4.19
N GLY A 135 -5.37 25.43 -3.10
CA GLY A 135 -4.65 26.55 -2.51
C GLY A 135 -4.44 26.30 -1.02
N ARG A 136 -3.17 26.09 -0.65
CA ARG A 136 -2.56 26.28 0.68
C ARG A 136 -3.47 26.11 1.92
N GLN A 137 -3.19 25.06 2.70
CA GLN A 137 -3.33 25.19 4.15
C GLN A 137 -2.24 26.16 4.65
N LEU A 138 -2.62 27.42 4.85
CA LEU A 138 -1.95 28.29 5.81
C LEU A 138 -2.88 28.36 7.02
N GLY A 139 -2.36 27.93 8.18
CA GLY A 139 -3.03 28.11 9.46
C GLY A 139 -3.25 29.59 9.81
N PRO A 140 -4.02 29.86 10.87
CA PRO A 140 -4.45 31.21 11.21
C PRO A 140 -3.27 32.14 11.55
N PRO A 141 -3.36 33.45 11.22
CA PRO A 141 -2.29 34.40 11.41
C PRO A 141 -2.16 34.78 12.90
N ARG A 142 -0.96 34.60 13.46
CA ARG A 142 -0.57 35.21 14.74
C ARG A 142 0.30 36.44 14.46
N GLY A 143 -0.20 37.61 14.87
CA GLY A 143 0.57 38.72 15.44
C GLY A 143 1.73 39.32 14.63
N SER A 144 1.42 40.42 13.96
CA SER A 144 2.22 41.65 13.83
C SER A 144 3.62 41.71 14.47
N GLY A 145 4.65 41.88 13.64
CA GLY A 145 5.99 42.40 13.97
C GLY A 145 6.67 42.99 12.70
N PRO A 146 7.42 44.12 12.79
CA PRO A 146 7.79 44.95 11.65
C PRO A 146 8.99 44.43 10.81
N PRO A 147 9.18 44.93 9.56
CA PRO A 147 9.91 44.24 8.51
C PRO A 147 11.41 44.59 8.46
N ARG A 148 12.27 43.59 8.26
CA ARG A 148 13.71 43.79 8.00
C ARG A 148 14.02 43.55 6.51
N ARG A 149 14.50 44.59 5.85
CA ARG A 149 14.84 44.68 4.41
C ARG A 149 16.00 43.75 4.02
N LYS A 150 15.90 43.16 2.83
CA LYS A 150 16.96 42.41 2.14
C LYS A 150 17.91 43.36 1.39
N ALA A 151 19.19 43.03 1.37
CA ALA A 151 20.20 43.60 0.46
C ALA A 151 21.00 42.46 -0.23
N PRO A 152 21.59 42.69 -1.41
CA PRO A 152 21.90 41.67 -2.41
C PRO A 152 23.37 41.19 -2.42
N ARG A 153 23.60 40.05 -3.07
CA ARG A 153 24.93 39.47 -3.40
C ARG A 153 25.66 40.27 -4.49
N PRO A 154 27.02 40.25 -4.49
CA PRO A 154 27.85 40.40 -5.69
C PRO A 154 28.64 39.12 -6.06
N PRO A 155 29.25 39.06 -7.27
CA PRO A 155 29.63 37.85 -8.02
C PRO A 155 31.16 37.52 -7.99
N PRO A 156 31.66 36.49 -8.72
CA PRO A 156 32.93 35.80 -8.45
C PRO A 156 34.11 36.21 -9.38
N GLY A 157 35.34 36.06 -8.88
CA GLY A 157 36.60 36.11 -9.64
C GLY A 157 37.72 35.49 -8.80
N SER A 158 38.35 34.38 -9.24
CA SER A 158 39.50 34.31 -10.16
C SER A 158 40.84 34.18 -9.41
N GLY A 159 41.52 33.03 -9.56
CA GLY A 159 42.98 32.99 -9.41
C GLY A 159 43.61 31.73 -8.81
N LYS A 160 44.35 31.03 -9.68
CA LYS A 160 45.65 30.33 -9.44
C LYS A 160 45.68 28.84 -9.01
N VAL A 161 45.86 28.01 -10.05
CA VAL A 161 46.79 26.86 -10.27
C VAL A 161 48.08 26.84 -9.40
N PRO A 162 48.93 25.76 -9.35
CA PRO A 162 48.89 24.46 -10.04
C PRO A 162 49.35 23.17 -9.27
N ARG A 163 48.92 22.02 -9.82
CA ARG A 163 49.63 20.75 -10.13
C ARG A 163 50.95 20.39 -9.40
N ALA A 164 50.98 19.20 -8.79
CA ALA A 164 52.16 18.33 -8.79
C ALA A 164 51.76 16.84 -8.79
N ARG A 165 52.44 16.06 -9.67
CA ARG A 165 52.32 14.61 -9.87
C ARG A 165 53.38 13.87 -9.05
N LYS A 166 53.14 12.55 -8.97
CA LYS A 166 54.06 11.41 -8.76
C LYS A 166 54.22 11.01 -7.29
N ALA A 167 54.47 9.75 -6.94
CA ALA A 167 54.27 8.40 -7.49
C ALA A 167 55.09 7.48 -6.57
N GLY A 168 54.69 6.20 -6.46
CA GLY A 168 55.48 5.13 -5.85
C GLY A 168 54.83 4.61 -4.56
N ALA A 169 54.82 3.33 -4.26
CA ALA A 169 55.22 2.13 -4.98
C ALA A 169 54.49 0.94 -4.30
N ALA A 170 54.58 -0.23 -4.92
CA ALA A 170 53.83 -1.44 -4.64
C ALA A 170 54.05 -2.08 -3.25
N ALA A 171 53.02 -2.76 -2.73
CA ALA A 171 53.16 -4.03 -2.01
C ALA A 171 51.84 -4.80 -2.02
N SER A 172 51.94 -6.07 -2.45
CA SER A 172 50.91 -7.10 -2.56
C SER A 172 50.37 -7.60 -1.23
N ALA A 173 49.05 -7.83 -1.09
CA ALA A 173 48.51 -8.87 -0.21
C ALA A 173 47.01 -9.15 -0.48
N GLN A 174 46.76 -10.37 -0.98
CA GLN A 174 45.60 -11.24 -0.74
C GLN A 174 44.18 -10.65 -0.76
N ALA A 175 43.47 -11.01 -1.83
CA ALA A 175 42.03 -11.04 -1.92
C ALA A 175 41.39 -11.83 -0.76
N LYS A 176 40.71 -11.12 0.14
CA LYS A 176 39.54 -11.64 0.86
C LYS A 176 38.33 -10.87 0.38
N GLN A 177 37.55 -11.52 -0.48
CA GLN A 177 36.26 -11.05 -0.94
C GLN A 177 35.29 -11.03 0.24
N LYS A 178 35.38 -10.01 1.10
CA LYS A 178 34.32 -9.68 2.04
C LYS A 178 33.17 -9.12 1.21
N MET A 179 32.17 -9.95 0.93
CA MET A 179 30.83 -9.47 0.63
C MET A 179 30.49 -8.45 1.72
N LYS A 180 30.32 -7.18 1.33
CA LYS A 180 29.75 -6.16 2.20
C LYS A 180 28.33 -6.60 2.51
N LYS A 181 28.14 -7.37 3.60
CA LYS A 181 26.82 -7.55 4.21
C LYS A 181 26.35 -6.15 4.53
N GLY A 182 25.23 -5.76 3.91
CA GLY A 182 24.50 -4.57 4.33
C GLY A 182 24.12 -4.68 5.81
N PRO A 183 23.63 -3.59 6.42
CA PRO A 183 23.12 -3.64 7.78
C PRO A 183 22.16 -4.83 7.94
N PRO A 184 22.25 -5.61 9.05
CA PRO A 184 21.38 -6.74 9.28
C PRO A 184 19.92 -6.32 9.15
N PRO A 185 19.06 -7.10 8.45
CA PRO A 185 17.66 -6.80 8.35
C PRO A 185 17.06 -6.76 9.76
N THR A 186 16.33 -5.69 10.04
CA THR A 186 15.74 -5.46 11.36
C THR A 186 14.73 -6.58 11.67
N VAL A 187 14.56 -6.98 12.92
CA VAL A 187 13.56 -7.98 13.39
C VAL A 187 12.17 -7.79 12.77
N LYS A 188 11.76 -6.53 12.54
CA LYS A 188 10.48 -6.18 11.87
C LYS A 188 10.46 -6.43 10.37
N GLU A 189 11.59 -6.28 9.68
CA GLU A 189 11.75 -6.49 8.24
C GLU A 189 11.72 -7.98 7.91
N ILE A 190 12.23 -8.82 8.82
CA ILE A 190 12.26 -10.29 8.70
C ILE A 190 10.86 -10.90 8.65
N LEU A 191 10.02 -10.51 9.62
CA LEU A 191 8.57 -10.83 9.61
C LEU A 191 7.77 -9.90 8.70
N GLY A 192 8.47 -9.00 8.01
CA GLY A 192 7.96 -8.02 7.08
C GLY A 192 7.93 -8.55 5.65
N THR A 193 8.45 -9.74 5.35
CA THR A 193 8.27 -10.32 4.01
C THR A 193 6.78 -10.61 3.75
N GLU A 194 6.33 -10.35 2.53
CA GLU A 194 4.91 -10.50 2.15
C GLU A 194 4.39 -11.93 2.32
N GLU A 195 5.28 -12.91 2.20
CA GLU A 195 4.99 -14.32 2.40
C GLU A 195 4.77 -14.69 3.86
N ILE A 196 5.63 -14.21 4.75
CA ILE A 196 5.53 -14.50 6.19
C ILE A 196 4.38 -13.75 6.81
N ARG A 197 4.14 -12.49 6.41
CA ARG A 197 2.92 -11.76 6.80
C ARG A 197 1.65 -12.49 6.38
N ALA A 198 1.60 -13.02 5.15
CA ALA A 198 0.44 -13.77 4.68
C ALA A 198 0.25 -15.07 5.48
N THR A 199 1.34 -15.76 5.80
CA THR A 199 1.31 -17.02 6.56
C THR A 199 0.88 -16.79 8.02
N LEU A 200 1.39 -15.76 8.68
CA LEU A 200 0.96 -15.34 10.02
C LEU A 200 -0.52 -14.94 10.05
N LYS A 201 -1.02 -14.26 9.00
CA LYS A 201 -2.45 -13.94 8.87
C LYS A 201 -3.30 -15.20 8.73
N LYS A 202 -2.83 -16.22 8.00
CA LYS A 202 -3.54 -17.51 7.89
C LYS A 202 -3.60 -18.25 9.23
N ILE A 203 -2.52 -18.23 10.02
CA ILE A 203 -2.51 -18.77 11.40
C ILE A 203 -3.55 -18.05 12.26
N LYS A 204 -3.57 -16.71 12.22
CA LYS A 204 -4.54 -15.89 12.95
C LYS A 204 -5.99 -16.22 12.58
N VAL A 205 -6.30 -16.34 11.28
CA VAL A 205 -7.64 -16.69 10.78
C VAL A 205 -8.09 -18.07 11.23
N LEU A 206 -7.17 -19.05 11.26
CA LEU A 206 -7.44 -20.39 11.79
C LEU A 206 -7.72 -20.39 13.29
N GLN A 207 -7.07 -19.50 14.06
CA GLN A 207 -7.34 -19.34 15.48
C GLN A 207 -8.66 -18.66 15.77
N ASP A 208 -8.97 -17.57 15.04
CA ASP A 208 -10.18 -16.75 15.22
C ASP A 208 -11.48 -17.53 14.91
N GLY A 209 -11.41 -18.77 14.40
CA GLY A 209 -12.59 -19.63 14.22
C GLY A 209 -13.56 -19.14 13.14
N THR A 210 -13.11 -18.22 12.29
CA THR A 210 -13.94 -17.51 11.31
C THR A 210 -14.55 -18.38 10.21
N LYS A 211 -14.14 -19.65 10.10
CA LYS A 211 -14.69 -20.64 9.17
C LYS A 211 -14.94 -21.96 9.91
N PRO A 212 -16.05 -22.67 9.63
CA PRO A 212 -16.22 -24.04 10.10
C PRO A 212 -15.17 -24.92 9.41
N VAL A 213 -14.17 -25.36 10.16
CA VAL A 213 -13.12 -26.28 9.71
C VAL A 213 -12.99 -27.40 10.73
N THR A 214 -12.86 -28.63 10.26
CA THR A 214 -12.65 -29.80 11.12
C THR A 214 -11.36 -29.64 11.91
N LYS A 215 -11.32 -30.22 13.12
CA LYS A 215 -10.15 -30.17 14.01
C LYS A 215 -8.90 -30.70 13.31
N GLU A 216 -9.02 -31.77 12.54
CA GLU A 216 -7.94 -32.38 11.77
C GLU A 216 -7.40 -31.44 10.68
N PHE A 217 -8.29 -30.85 9.89
CA PHE A 217 -7.89 -29.91 8.84
C PHE A 217 -7.23 -28.65 9.43
N LYS A 218 -7.77 -28.14 10.53
CA LYS A 218 -7.20 -27.02 11.29
C LYS A 218 -5.79 -27.36 11.79
N MET A 219 -5.59 -28.54 12.36
CA MET A 219 -4.26 -29.00 12.78
C MET A 219 -3.29 -29.15 11.61
N LYS A 220 -3.71 -29.77 10.49
CA LYS A 220 -2.87 -29.95 9.30
C LYS A 220 -2.41 -28.60 8.74
N LYS A 221 -3.32 -27.62 8.63
CA LYS A 221 -2.98 -26.26 8.17
C LYS A 221 -2.15 -25.48 9.19
N MET A 222 -2.40 -25.65 10.49
CA MET A 222 -1.61 -25.02 11.56
C MET A 222 -0.15 -25.50 11.50
N LYS A 223 0.07 -26.82 11.41
CA LYS A 223 1.41 -27.42 11.24
C LYS A 223 2.11 -26.85 10.00
N LEU A 224 1.44 -26.87 8.84
CA LEU A 224 1.99 -26.34 7.58
C LEU A 224 2.44 -24.87 7.68
N TYR A 225 1.58 -24.00 8.23
CA TYR A 225 1.88 -22.58 8.30
C TYR A 225 2.92 -22.27 9.37
N LEU A 226 2.91 -22.99 10.49
CA LEU A 226 3.91 -22.86 11.53
C LEU A 226 5.29 -23.30 11.04
N SER A 227 5.39 -24.43 10.33
CA SER A 227 6.64 -24.89 9.71
C SER A 227 7.19 -23.86 8.74
N ARG A 228 6.36 -23.30 7.85
CA ARG A 228 6.80 -22.27 6.90
C ARG A 228 7.33 -21.01 7.60
N VAL A 229 6.69 -20.56 8.68
CA VAL A 229 7.16 -19.42 9.45
C VAL A 229 8.48 -19.74 10.15
N GLY A 230 8.59 -20.91 10.78
CA GLY A 230 9.79 -21.32 11.50
C GLY A 230 11.02 -21.52 10.61
N HIS A 231 10.86 -22.18 9.45
CA HIS A 231 11.95 -22.35 8.49
C HIS A 231 12.49 -21.00 7.98
N HIS A 232 11.61 -20.02 7.77
CA HIS A 232 12.04 -18.67 7.39
C HIS A 232 12.79 -17.97 8.51
N ILE A 233 12.29 -18.05 9.75
CA ILE A 233 12.96 -17.46 10.91
C ILE A 233 14.36 -18.08 11.09
N GLU A 234 14.49 -19.40 10.97
CA GLU A 234 15.78 -20.08 11.07
C GLU A 234 16.73 -19.76 9.91
N SER A 235 16.25 -19.71 8.66
CA SER A 235 17.10 -19.36 7.52
C SER A 235 17.67 -17.96 7.69
N VAL A 236 16.81 -17.02 8.08
CA VAL A 236 17.21 -15.63 8.30
C VAL A 236 18.14 -15.49 9.50
N ALA A 237 17.88 -16.20 10.60
CA ALA A 237 18.75 -16.21 11.77
C ALA A 237 20.15 -16.75 11.40
N ARG A 238 20.21 -17.82 10.62
CA ARG A 238 21.46 -18.41 10.13
C ARG A 238 22.21 -17.49 9.17
N GLU A 239 21.52 -16.86 8.21
CA GLU A 239 22.12 -15.97 7.21
C GLU A 239 22.65 -14.68 7.82
N ASN A 240 21.98 -14.16 8.85
CA ASN A 240 22.32 -12.89 9.50
C ASN A 240 23.15 -13.07 10.77
N GLY A 241 23.36 -14.29 11.24
CA GLY A 241 24.16 -14.59 12.43
C GLY A 241 23.48 -14.11 13.72
N PHE A 242 22.16 -14.30 13.81
CA PHE A 242 21.36 -13.84 14.94
C PHE A 242 21.79 -14.53 16.24
N GLY A 243 21.94 -13.74 17.30
CA GLY A 243 22.09 -14.25 18.66
C GLY A 243 20.77 -14.79 19.22
N GLU A 244 20.85 -15.45 20.37
CA GLU A 244 19.69 -16.04 21.06
C GLU A 244 18.58 -15.01 21.33
N LYS A 245 18.96 -13.80 21.75
CA LYS A 245 18.03 -12.69 22.03
C LYS A 245 17.29 -12.21 20.78
N GLU A 246 17.99 -12.05 19.66
CA GLU A 246 17.40 -11.57 18.40
C GLU A 246 16.45 -12.61 17.83
N GLU A 247 16.82 -13.89 17.91
CA GLU A 247 15.94 -14.98 17.51
C GLU A 247 14.68 -15.02 18.37
N GLU A 248 14.81 -14.91 19.69
CA GLU A 248 13.68 -14.86 20.63
C GLU A 248 12.74 -13.69 20.31
N GLU A 249 13.27 -12.49 20.06
CA GLU A 249 12.46 -11.32 19.68
C GLU A 249 11.66 -11.56 18.38
N VAL A 250 12.26 -12.21 17.38
CA VAL A 250 11.56 -12.58 16.14
C VAL A 250 10.42 -13.56 16.44
N TRP A 251 10.66 -14.57 17.26
CA TRP A 251 9.62 -15.54 17.64
C TRP A 251 8.49 -14.88 18.45
N GLN A 252 8.81 -13.96 19.37
CA GLN A 252 7.81 -13.21 20.13
C GLN A 252 6.96 -12.31 19.23
N LEU A 253 7.60 -11.63 18.28
CA LEU A 253 6.89 -10.77 17.33
C LEU A 253 6.01 -11.59 16.37
N ALA A 254 6.47 -12.79 15.96
CA ALA A 254 5.70 -13.73 15.14
C ALA A 254 4.46 -14.25 15.89
N ALA A 255 4.62 -14.61 17.16
CA ALA A 255 3.52 -15.06 18.01
C ALA A 255 2.46 -13.96 18.17
N LYS A 256 2.89 -12.73 18.52
CA LYS A 256 2.00 -11.57 18.63
C LYS A 256 1.20 -11.31 17.34
N LYS A 257 1.84 -11.40 16.17
CA LYS A 257 1.18 -11.21 14.86
C LYS A 257 0.19 -12.32 14.51
N SER A 258 0.42 -13.54 14.98
CA SER A 258 -0.39 -14.72 14.72
C SER A 258 -1.44 -15.02 15.81
N ARG A 259 -1.53 -14.17 16.85
CA ARG A 259 -2.32 -14.37 18.09
C ARG A 259 -1.90 -15.61 18.91
N LEU A 260 -0.75 -16.22 18.61
CA LEU A 260 -0.13 -17.15 19.55
C LEU A 260 0.38 -16.34 20.75
N THR A 261 0.12 -16.84 21.95
CA THR A 261 0.37 -16.08 23.19
C THR A 261 1.85 -15.98 23.55
N ASP A 262 2.70 -16.84 22.98
CA ASP A 262 4.06 -17.05 23.47
C ASP A 262 4.98 -17.50 22.31
N GLY A 263 6.02 -16.70 22.03
CA GLY A 263 7.03 -16.97 21.02
C GLY A 263 7.87 -18.22 21.32
N THR A 264 8.18 -18.47 22.58
CA THR A 264 8.95 -19.62 23.05
C THR A 264 8.16 -20.91 22.86
N ARG A 265 6.85 -20.89 23.14
CA ARG A 265 5.96 -22.02 22.81
C ARG A 265 5.85 -22.23 21.31
N MET A 266 5.74 -21.15 20.54
CA MET A 266 5.68 -21.21 19.07
C MET A 266 6.96 -21.87 18.49
N LYS A 267 8.14 -21.49 18.99
CA LYS A 267 9.44 -22.09 18.65
C LYS A 267 9.50 -23.56 19.06
N THR A 268 9.06 -23.89 20.28
CA THR A 268 9.04 -25.27 20.79
C THR A 268 8.16 -26.19 19.93
N ILE A 269 6.95 -25.75 19.57
CA ILE A 269 6.06 -26.52 18.69
C ILE A 269 6.71 -26.70 17.33
N PHE A 270 7.33 -25.65 16.77
CA PHE A 270 8.04 -25.75 15.51
C PHE A 270 9.19 -26.77 15.57
N LYS A 271 10.02 -26.77 16.62
CA LYS A 271 11.10 -27.76 16.81
C LYS A 271 10.55 -29.19 16.90
N ARG A 272 9.42 -29.39 17.58
CA ARG A 272 8.71 -30.69 17.63
C ARG A 272 8.09 -31.12 16.30
N LEU A 273 7.97 -30.23 15.32
CA LEU A 273 7.52 -30.58 13.96
C LEU A 273 8.68 -30.96 13.04
N GLN A 274 9.93 -30.76 13.46
CA GLN A 274 11.13 -31.12 12.68
C GLN A 274 11.69 -32.50 13.06
N GLY A 275 11.34 -33.01 14.24
CA GLY A 275 11.64 -34.38 14.68
C GLY A 275 10.40 -35.26 14.59
#